data_AF-A0A959GR38-F1
#
_entry.id   AF-A0A959GR38-F1
#
_cell.length_a   1.000
_cell.length_b   1.000
_cell.length_c   1.000
_cell.angle_alpha   90.00
_cell.angle_beta   90.00
_cell.angle_gamma   90.00
#
_symmetry.space_group_name_H-M   'P 1'
#
loop_
_entity.id
_entity.type
_entity.pdbx_description
1 polymer ?
#
loop_
_entity_poly.entity_id
_entity_poly.type
_entity_poly.pdbx_seq_one_letter_code
_entity_poly.pdbx_strand_id
1 'polypeptide(L)'
;MYQSEHSGRQPPAHYKDYEWVKWRSGKLSLFLAGLVQAVRQEKPGVLISMAPSIYPWSEENYLQNWPEWLNMGLVDLIIPQVYRYELGAYEWEMDKILGRQLHPADKARFYPGVLLQADDYNPSQELLEGFIACNRRHGIQGEVFFFFEGIKKFKSYFKARYRE
;
A
#
# COMPACT_ATOMS: atom_id res chain seq x y z
N MET A 1 27.58 3.30 9.84
CA MET A 1 26.88 2.43 8.87
C MET A 1 26.95 2.99 7.45
N TYR A 2 26.44 4.20 7.16
CA TYR A 2 26.50 4.72 5.79
C TYR A 2 27.93 4.90 5.25
N GLN A 3 28.78 5.67 5.96
CA GLN A 3 30.18 5.91 5.57
C GLN A 3 30.96 4.62 5.35
N SER A 4 30.82 3.64 6.27
CA SER A 4 31.50 2.35 6.17
C SER A 4 31.06 1.55 4.94
N GLU A 5 29.84 1.76 4.44
CA GLU A 5 29.29 1.08 3.27
C GLU A 5 29.46 1.89 1.96
N HIS A 6 29.94 3.13 2.05
CA HIS A 6 30.10 4.05 0.91
C HIS A 6 31.52 4.64 0.84
N SER A 7 32.55 3.84 1.17
CA SER A 7 33.96 4.24 1.04
C SER A 7 34.31 5.54 1.78
N GLY A 8 33.76 5.73 2.98
CA GLY A 8 33.98 6.92 3.81
C GLY A 8 33.12 8.14 3.45
N ARG A 9 32.28 8.07 2.41
CA ARG A 9 31.41 9.19 2.02
C ARG A 9 30.38 9.48 3.12
N GLN A 10 30.20 10.77 3.42
CA GLN A 10 29.13 11.22 4.32
C GLN A 10 27.75 11.03 3.69
N PRO A 11 26.70 10.80 4.48
CA PRO A 11 25.33 10.93 3.99
C PRO A 11 25.11 12.31 3.34
N PRO A 12 24.33 12.40 2.26
CA PRO A 12 24.00 13.68 1.65
C PRO A 12 23.18 14.54 2.61
N ALA A 13 23.36 15.86 2.53
CA ALA A 13 22.61 16.82 3.35
C ALA A 13 21.11 16.83 3.01
N HIS A 14 20.77 16.59 1.74
CA HIS A 14 19.40 16.47 1.29
C HIS A 14 18.82 15.10 1.67
N TYR A 15 17.90 15.08 2.63
CA TYR A 15 17.35 13.83 3.16
C TYR A 15 16.47 13.03 2.17
N LYS A 16 16.05 13.65 1.05
CA LYS A 16 15.37 12.96 -0.06
C LYS A 16 16.29 12.68 -1.25
N ASP A 17 17.60 12.78 -1.06
CA ASP A 17 18.55 12.28 -2.05
C ASP A 17 18.24 10.81 -2.38
N TYR A 18 18.23 10.49 -3.67
CA TYR A 18 17.76 9.19 -4.16
C TYR A 18 18.58 8.04 -3.56
N GLU A 19 19.91 8.09 -3.66
CA GLU A 19 20.80 7.04 -3.14
C GLU A 19 20.64 6.89 -1.62
N TRP A 20 20.46 8.00 -0.91
CA TRP A 20 20.24 7.98 0.54
C TRP A 20 18.89 7.39 0.95
N VAL A 21 17.82 7.70 0.22
CA VAL A 21 16.50 7.09 0.42
C VAL A 21 16.56 5.59 0.11
N LYS A 22 17.12 5.21 -1.04
CA LYS A 22 17.26 3.81 -1.46
C LYS A 22 18.06 2.98 -0.45
N TRP A 23 19.17 3.52 0.04
CA TRP A 23 19.98 2.82 1.02
C TRP A 23 19.21 2.60 2.33
N ARG A 24 18.53 3.62 2.86
CA ARG A 24 17.76 3.50 4.10
C ARG A 24 16.54 2.60 3.96
N SER A 25 15.78 2.72 2.86
CA SER A 25 14.62 1.85 2.60
C SER A 25 15.04 0.40 2.42
N GLY A 26 16.20 0.15 1.79
CA GLY A 26 16.81 -1.17 1.70
C GLY A 26 17.15 -1.76 3.06
N LYS A 27 17.74 -0.97 3.97
CA LYS A 27 18.03 -1.43 5.35
C LYS A 27 16.78 -1.80 6.13
N LEU A 28 15.71 -1.00 6.02
CA LEU A 28 14.42 -1.34 6.66
C LEU A 28 13.77 -2.55 6.02
N SER A 29 13.94 -2.77 4.71
CA SER A 29 13.43 -3.97 4.02
C SER A 29 14.17 -5.24 4.46
N LEU A 30 15.49 -5.15 4.70
CA LEU A 30 16.26 -6.26 5.29
C LEU A 30 15.84 -6.54 6.75
N PHE A 31 15.54 -5.50 7.53
CA PHE A 31 14.96 -5.68 8.86
C PHE A 31 13.60 -6.37 8.78
N LEU A 32 12.72 -5.93 7.88
CA LEU A 32 11.43 -6.57 7.64
C LEU A 32 11.58 -8.05 7.25
N ALA A 33 12.58 -8.39 6.44
CA ALA A 33 12.86 -9.77 6.07
C ALA A 33 13.16 -10.65 7.29
N GLY A 34 13.98 -10.15 8.23
CA GLY A 34 14.25 -10.84 9.50
C GLY A 34 13.00 -10.99 10.37
N LEU A 35 12.17 -9.94 10.45
CA LEU A 35 10.90 -9.98 11.19
C LEU A 35 9.92 -11.01 10.59
N VAL A 36 9.75 -11.01 9.26
CA VAL A 36 8.89 -11.96 8.53
C VAL A 36 9.37 -13.39 8.76
N GLN A 37 10.68 -13.62 8.71
CA GLN A 37 11.26 -14.93 8.99
C GLN A 37 10.92 -15.39 10.42
N ALA A 38 11.14 -14.53 11.43
CA ALA A 38 10.85 -14.86 12.82
C ALA A 38 9.35 -15.14 13.04
N VAL A 39 8.46 -14.34 12.46
CA VAL A 39 7.01 -14.54 12.54
C VAL A 39 6.60 -15.88 11.92
N ARG A 40 7.14 -16.22 10.74
CA ARG A 40 6.82 -17.48 10.05
C ARG A 40 7.42 -18.71 10.76
N GLN A 41 8.54 -18.55 11.46
CA GLN A 41 9.10 -19.60 12.31
C GLN A 41 8.20 -19.90 13.51
N GLU A 42 7.65 -18.86 14.15
CA GLU A 42 6.76 -19.02 15.30
C GLU A 42 5.36 -19.50 14.89
N LYS A 43 4.82 -18.97 13.79
CA LYS A 43 3.49 -19.32 13.30
C LYS A 43 3.51 -19.56 11.78
N PRO A 44 3.85 -20.79 11.35
CA PRO A 44 3.78 -21.17 9.95
C PRO A 44 2.37 -20.93 9.37
N GLY A 45 2.31 -20.41 8.15
CA GLY A 45 1.05 -20.18 7.43
C GLY A 45 0.26 -18.93 7.85
N VAL A 46 0.76 -18.11 8.77
CA VAL A 46 0.15 -16.81 9.04
C VAL A 46 0.30 -15.88 7.83
N LEU A 47 -0.79 -15.20 7.45
CA LEU A 47 -0.75 -14.17 6.41
C LEU A 47 -0.10 -12.90 6.96
N ILE A 48 0.85 -12.35 6.20
CA ILE A 48 1.50 -11.08 6.49
C ILE A 48 1.01 -10.06 5.46
N SER A 49 0.26 -9.06 5.92
CA SER A 49 -0.23 -7.97 5.08
C SER A 49 0.29 -6.62 5.55
N MET A 50 0.58 -5.71 4.61
CA MET A 50 1.00 -4.34 4.93
C MET A 50 0.13 -3.31 4.21
N ALA A 51 -0.15 -2.19 4.85
CA ALA A 51 -0.98 -1.11 4.30
C ALA A 51 -0.21 0.22 4.17
N PRO A 52 0.78 0.31 3.25
CA PRO A 52 1.62 1.50 3.09
C PRO A 52 0.89 2.64 2.37
N SER A 53 1.45 3.85 2.38
CA SER A 53 1.06 4.87 1.40
C SER A 53 1.46 4.46 -0.03
N ILE A 54 0.88 5.11 -1.03
CA ILE A 54 1.21 4.93 -2.44
C ILE A 54 2.70 5.15 -2.76
N TYR A 55 3.25 4.43 -3.74
CA TYR A 55 4.64 4.58 -4.19
C TYR A 55 4.74 5.68 -5.28
N PRO A 56 5.83 6.48 -5.35
CA PRO A 56 7.04 6.46 -4.52
C PRO A 56 6.93 7.22 -3.20
N TRP A 57 5.80 7.87 -2.90
CA TRP A 57 5.63 8.70 -1.70
C TRP A 57 5.96 7.95 -0.39
N SER A 58 5.54 6.70 -0.27
CA SER A 58 5.85 5.84 0.88
C SER A 58 7.35 5.58 1.06
N GLU A 59 8.11 5.41 -0.02
CA GLU A 59 9.56 5.25 0.07
C GLU A 59 10.24 6.57 0.44
N GLU A 60 9.87 7.66 -0.22
CA GLU A 60 10.51 8.96 -0.02
C GLU A 60 10.27 9.55 1.37
N ASN A 61 9.08 9.33 1.96
CA ASN A 61 8.69 9.95 3.23
C ASN A 61 8.76 8.99 4.41
N TYR A 62 8.52 7.69 4.18
CA TYR A 62 8.47 6.69 5.25
C TYR A 62 9.45 5.53 5.06
N LEU A 63 10.28 5.56 4.01
CA LEU A 63 11.24 4.51 3.68
C LEU A 63 10.57 3.14 3.45
N GLN A 64 9.30 3.16 3.02
CA GLN A 64 8.48 1.98 2.77
C GLN A 64 8.41 1.68 1.28
N ASN A 65 9.30 0.80 0.80
CA ASN A 65 9.31 0.36 -0.59
C ASN A 65 8.48 -0.92 -0.76
N TRP A 66 7.15 -0.76 -0.82
CA TRP A 66 6.28 -1.91 -0.94
C TRP A 66 6.37 -2.71 -2.25
N PRO A 67 6.74 -2.14 -3.42
CA PRO A 67 7.03 -2.95 -4.59
C PRO A 67 8.17 -3.94 -4.33
N GLU A 68 9.24 -3.48 -3.66
CA GLU A 68 10.37 -4.34 -3.30
C GLU A 68 9.97 -5.43 -2.29
N TRP A 69 9.08 -5.12 -1.33
CA TRP A 69 8.62 -6.12 -0.37
C TRP A 69 7.86 -7.28 -1.04
N LEU A 70 7.08 -7.01 -2.10
CA LEU A 70 6.44 -8.06 -2.88
C LEU A 70 7.46 -8.89 -3.66
N ASN A 71 8.41 -8.23 -4.32
CA ASN A 71 9.49 -8.84 -5.09
C ASN A 71 10.38 -9.77 -4.22
N MET A 72 10.67 -9.34 -3.00
CA MET A 72 11.40 -10.13 -1.99
C MET A 72 10.55 -11.22 -1.32
N GLY A 73 9.24 -11.30 -1.59
CA GLY A 73 8.34 -12.29 -0.97
C GLY A 73 8.07 -12.05 0.52
N LEU A 74 8.21 -10.81 1.00
CA LEU A 74 8.10 -10.46 2.42
C LEU A 74 6.65 -10.33 2.91
N VAL A 75 5.73 -9.97 2.03
CA VAL A 75 4.32 -9.75 2.35
C VAL A 75 3.44 -10.64 1.49
N ASP A 76 2.43 -11.27 2.06
CA ASP A 76 1.48 -12.09 1.32
C ASP A 76 0.46 -11.21 0.58
N LEU A 77 0.01 -10.13 1.23
CA LEU A 77 -0.92 -9.15 0.69
C LEU A 77 -0.37 -7.72 0.85
N ILE A 78 -0.61 -6.86 -0.14
CA ILE A 78 -0.31 -5.43 -0.05
C ILE A 78 -1.57 -4.58 -0.20
N ILE A 79 -1.67 -3.57 0.66
CA ILE A 79 -2.84 -2.69 0.76
C ILE A 79 -2.45 -1.21 0.63
N PRO A 80 -1.96 -0.73 -0.53
CA PRO A 80 -1.60 0.67 -0.67
C PRO A 80 -2.82 1.57 -0.42
N GLN A 81 -2.62 2.61 0.38
CA GLN A 81 -3.65 3.58 0.77
C GLN A 81 -3.96 4.53 -0.41
N VAL A 82 -4.83 4.11 -1.33
CA VAL A 82 -5.30 4.91 -2.48
C VAL A 82 -6.38 5.89 -2.00
N TYR A 83 -6.04 6.70 -1.00
CA TYR A 83 -6.96 7.64 -0.38
C TYR A 83 -7.05 8.88 -1.27
N ARG A 84 -8.14 8.96 -2.02
CA ARG A 84 -8.44 10.03 -2.98
C ARG A 84 -9.84 10.56 -2.72
N TYR A 85 -10.02 11.81 -3.10
CA TYR A 85 -11.25 12.57 -2.88
C TYR A 85 -12.03 12.77 -4.19
N GLU A 86 -11.48 12.31 -5.31
CA GLU A 86 -12.03 12.44 -6.66
C GLU A 86 -11.78 11.16 -7.46
N LEU A 87 -12.73 10.78 -8.33
CA LEU A 87 -12.66 9.55 -9.11
C LEU A 87 -11.47 9.53 -10.07
N GLY A 88 -11.23 10.61 -10.81
CA GLY A 88 -10.11 10.67 -11.77
C GLY A 88 -8.74 10.52 -11.10
N ALA A 89 -8.57 11.06 -9.89
CA ALA A 89 -7.34 10.91 -9.12
C ALA A 89 -7.14 9.48 -8.60
N TYR A 90 -8.24 8.78 -8.30
CA TYR A 90 -8.22 7.36 -7.93
C TYR A 90 -7.88 6.49 -9.14
N GLU A 91 -8.55 6.70 -10.28
CA GLU A 91 -8.28 6.00 -11.54
C GLU A 91 -6.82 6.15 -11.99
N TRP A 92 -6.30 7.38 -11.97
CA TRP A 92 -4.90 7.64 -12.32
C TRP A 92 -3.91 6.89 -11.41
N GLU A 93 -4.19 6.85 -10.11
CA GLU A 93 -3.34 6.15 -9.15
C GLU A 93 -3.37 4.63 -9.37
N MET A 94 -4.56 4.08 -9.65
CA MET A 94 -4.73 2.66 -9.99
C MET A 94 -3.97 2.29 -11.27
N ASP A 95 -4.09 3.11 -12.33
CA ASP A 95 -3.36 2.91 -13.59
C ASP A 95 -1.85 2.96 -13.38
N LYS A 96 -1.36 3.92 -12.60
CA LYS A 96 0.07 4.02 -12.27
C LYS A 96 0.55 2.78 -11.51
N ILE A 97 -0.17 2.35 -10.48
CA ILE A 97 0.20 1.18 -9.67
C ILE A 97 0.25 -0.07 -10.56
N LEU A 98 -0.84 -0.36 -11.26
CA LEU A 98 -1.00 -1.60 -12.03
C LEU A 98 -0.14 -1.62 -13.31
N GLY A 99 0.17 -0.46 -13.88
CA GLY A 99 0.96 -0.36 -15.10
C GLY A 99 2.46 -0.25 -14.88
N ARG A 100 2.92 0.18 -13.69
CA ARG A 100 4.35 0.52 -13.48
C ARG A 100 4.97 0.05 -12.17
N GLN A 101 4.17 -0.27 -11.16
CA GLN A 101 4.69 -0.51 -9.80
C GLN A 101 4.42 -1.93 -9.31
N LEU A 102 3.31 -2.52 -9.73
CA LEU A 102 2.92 -3.88 -9.38
C LEU A 102 3.30 -4.84 -10.52
N HIS A 103 4.06 -5.89 -10.20
CA HIS A 103 4.30 -6.95 -11.18
C HIS A 103 2.98 -7.67 -11.51
N PRO A 104 2.68 -8.00 -12.78
CA PRO A 104 1.41 -8.61 -13.16
C PRO A 104 1.06 -9.90 -12.39
N ALA A 105 2.08 -10.69 -12.03
CA ALA A 105 1.90 -11.91 -11.24
C ALA A 105 1.41 -11.65 -9.79
N ASP A 106 1.65 -10.45 -9.26
CA ASP A 106 1.26 -10.07 -7.90
C ASP A 106 -0.12 -9.42 -7.82
N LYS A 107 -0.85 -9.34 -8.93
CA LYS A 107 -2.17 -8.72 -8.97
C LYS A 107 -3.18 -9.34 -7.99
N ALA A 108 -3.09 -10.65 -7.76
CA ALA A 108 -3.93 -11.35 -6.79
C ALA A 108 -3.58 -11.03 -5.32
N ARG A 109 -2.41 -10.42 -5.07
CA ARG A 109 -1.91 -10.03 -3.75
C ARG A 109 -2.20 -8.56 -3.43
N PHE A 110 -2.78 -7.81 -4.37
CA PHE A 110 -3.01 -6.37 -4.25
C PHE A 110 -4.47 -6.04 -3.96
N TYR A 111 -4.69 -5.24 -2.92
CA TYR A 111 -6.00 -4.78 -2.46
C TYR A 111 -5.92 -3.27 -2.17
N PRO A 112 -6.51 -2.37 -2.97
CA PRO A 112 -6.41 -0.94 -2.68
C PRO A 112 -7.12 -0.59 -1.36
N GLY A 113 -6.47 0.27 -0.57
CA GLY A 113 -7.10 0.93 0.56
C GLY A 113 -7.99 2.07 0.07
N VAL A 114 -9.27 2.06 0.45
CA VAL A 114 -10.27 3.06 0.09
C VAL A 114 -10.66 3.87 1.33
N LEU A 115 -10.60 5.19 1.24
CA LEU A 115 -10.98 6.09 2.32
C LEU A 115 -12.51 6.18 2.43
N LEU A 116 -13.07 5.66 3.52
CA LEU A 116 -14.45 5.87 3.95
C LEU A 116 -14.62 7.05 4.90
N GLN A 117 -13.66 7.27 5.81
CA GLN A 117 -13.75 8.35 6.80
C GLN A 117 -12.37 8.84 7.24
N ALA A 118 -12.20 10.16 7.25
CA ALA A 118 -11.10 10.87 7.92
C ALA A 118 -11.67 12.18 8.47
N ASP A 119 -11.59 12.37 9.79
CA ASP A 119 -12.23 13.50 10.46
C ASP A 119 -13.71 13.62 10.05
N ASP A 120 -14.14 14.78 9.57
CA ASP A 120 -15.51 15.04 9.12
C ASP A 120 -15.78 14.62 7.66
N TYR A 121 -14.77 14.10 6.95
CA TYR A 121 -14.93 13.66 5.57
C TYR A 121 -15.50 12.25 5.47
N ASN A 122 -16.49 12.09 4.58
CA ASN A 122 -16.90 10.83 3.98
C ASN A 122 -17.07 11.04 2.46
N PRO A 123 -16.75 10.06 1.59
CA PRO A 123 -17.08 10.16 0.17
C PRO A 123 -18.60 10.19 -0.04
N SER A 124 -19.09 10.69 -1.18
CA SER A 124 -20.48 10.40 -1.56
C SER A 124 -20.64 8.91 -1.89
N GLN A 125 -21.87 8.39 -1.83
CA GLN A 125 -22.12 7.00 -2.25
C GLN A 125 -21.73 6.78 -3.72
N GLU A 126 -22.02 7.74 -4.59
CA GLU A 126 -21.61 7.71 -6.01
C GLU A 126 -20.09 7.64 -6.18
N LEU A 127 -19.34 8.44 -5.41
CA LEU A 127 -17.88 8.42 -5.45
C LEU A 127 -17.33 7.07 -4.96
N LEU A 128 -17.89 6.53 -3.88
CA LEU A 128 -17.53 5.22 -3.36
C LEU A 128 -17.81 4.12 -4.40
N GLU A 129 -18.98 4.14 -5.04
CA GLU A 129 -19.33 3.23 -6.13
C GLU A 129 -18.37 3.35 -7.31
N GLY A 130 -17.96 4.57 -7.65
CA GLY A 130 -16.94 4.85 -8.68
C GLY A 130 -15.60 4.20 -8.36
N PHE A 131 -15.10 4.32 -7.13
CA PHE A 131 -13.85 3.66 -6.71
C PHE A 131 -13.95 2.14 -6.84
N ILE A 132 -15.05 1.54 -6.40
CA ILE A 132 -15.22 0.09 -6.47
C ILE A 132 -15.41 -0.37 -7.93
N ALA A 133 -16.12 0.39 -8.76
CA ALA A 133 -16.24 0.11 -10.18
C ALA A 133 -14.88 0.17 -10.88
N CYS A 134 -14.04 1.16 -10.55
CA CYS A 134 -12.66 1.27 -11.01
C CYS A 134 -11.88 -0.01 -10.64
N ASN A 135 -11.90 -0.45 -9.38
CA ASN A 135 -11.26 -1.70 -8.96
C ASN A 135 -11.69 -2.90 -9.82
N ARG A 136 -13.01 -3.06 -10.03
CA ARG A 136 -13.56 -4.17 -10.81
C ARG A 136 -13.20 -4.11 -12.29
N ARG A 137 -13.15 -2.93 -12.92
CA ARG A 137 -12.66 -2.77 -14.30
C ARG A 137 -11.20 -3.19 -14.45
N HIS A 138 -10.39 -2.96 -13.41
CA HIS A 138 -9.03 -3.46 -13.35
C HIS A 138 -8.94 -4.94 -12.94
N GLY A 139 -10.05 -5.66 -12.76
CA GLY A 139 -10.05 -7.05 -12.34
C GLY A 139 -9.62 -7.28 -10.89
N ILE A 140 -9.61 -6.22 -10.06
CA ILE A 140 -9.35 -6.29 -8.62
C ILE A 140 -10.65 -6.61 -7.89
N GLN A 141 -10.69 -7.71 -7.16
CA GLN A 141 -11.91 -8.27 -6.56
C GLN A 141 -12.10 -7.94 -5.08
N GLY A 142 -11.19 -7.17 -4.48
CA GLY A 142 -11.34 -6.72 -3.10
C GLY A 142 -10.63 -5.41 -2.82
N GLU A 143 -10.96 -4.83 -1.69
CA GLU A 143 -10.44 -3.55 -1.19
C GLU A 143 -10.52 -3.54 0.34
N VAL A 144 -9.78 -2.62 0.96
CA VAL A 144 -9.82 -2.42 2.42
C VAL A 144 -10.30 -1.01 2.72
N PHE A 145 -11.31 -0.88 3.57
CA PHE A 145 -11.92 0.41 3.86
C PHE A 145 -11.37 1.05 5.13
N PHE A 146 -10.93 2.31 5.03
CA PHE A 146 -10.42 3.08 6.16
C PHE A 146 -11.32 4.28 6.50
N PHE A 147 -11.88 4.43 7.71
CA PHE A 147 -11.89 3.47 8.80
C PHE A 147 -13.33 3.04 9.17
N PHE A 148 -13.42 2.01 10.02
CA PHE A 148 -14.65 1.26 10.31
C PHE A 148 -15.87 2.13 10.69
N GLU A 149 -15.71 3.35 11.19
CA GLU A 149 -16.84 4.24 11.50
C GLU A 149 -17.65 4.65 10.25
N GLY A 150 -16.99 4.78 9.10
CA GLY A 150 -17.68 5.09 7.85
C GLY A 150 -18.70 4.03 7.45
N ILE A 151 -18.55 2.78 7.90
CA ILE A 151 -19.53 1.70 7.65
C ILE A 151 -20.91 2.09 8.17
N LYS A 152 -21.00 2.84 9.28
CA LYS A 152 -22.29 3.29 9.84
C LYS A 152 -23.02 4.23 8.88
N LYS A 153 -22.29 5.05 8.13
CA LYS A 153 -22.84 5.98 7.12
C LYS A 153 -23.32 5.25 5.87
N PHE A 154 -22.66 4.16 5.48
CA PHE A 154 -22.95 3.39 4.26
C PHE A 154 -23.57 2.01 4.54
N LYS A 155 -24.31 1.86 5.65
CA LYS A 155 -24.81 0.56 6.12
C LYS A 155 -25.62 -0.19 5.05
N SER A 156 -26.52 0.51 4.35
CA SER A 156 -27.36 -0.09 3.30
C SER A 156 -26.53 -0.52 2.10
N TYR A 157 -25.54 0.29 1.70
CA TYR A 157 -24.61 -0.02 0.61
C TYR A 157 -23.82 -1.30 0.91
N PHE A 158 -23.19 -1.39 2.08
CA PHE A 158 -22.40 -2.57 2.47
C PHE A 158 -23.26 -3.84 2.54
N LYS A 159 -24.46 -3.76 3.14
CA LYS A 159 -25.41 -4.88 3.19
C LYS A 159 -25.86 -5.37 1.82
N ALA A 160 -26.06 -4.44 0.87
CA ALA A 160 -26.48 -4.81 -0.48
C ALA A 160 -25.35 -5.49 -1.25
N ARG A 161 -24.11 -5.02 -1.08
CA ARG A 161 -22.98 -5.41 -1.92
C ARG A 161 -22.14 -6.58 -1.41
N TYR A 162 -21.96 -6.71 -0.09
CA TYR A 162 -21.12 -7.73 0.53
C TYR A 162 -21.96 -8.65 1.43
N ARG A 163 -22.98 -9.28 0.84
CA ARG A 163 -23.79 -10.25 1.57
C ARG A 163 -22.91 -11.42 2.03
N GLU A 164 -23.07 -11.81 3.31
CA GLU A 164 -22.55 -13.06 3.86
C GLU A 164 -23.15 -14.27 3.14
#